data_AF-A0AAU2DAC0-F1
#
_entry.id   AF-A0AAU2DAC0-F1
#
_cell.length_a   1.000
_cell.length_b   1.000
_cell.length_c   1.000
_cell.angle_alpha   90.00
_cell.angle_beta   90.00
_cell.angle_gamma   90.00
#
_symmetry.space_group_name_H-M   'P 1'
#
loop_
_entity.id
_entity.type
_entity.pdbx_description
1 polymer ?
#
loop_
_entity_poly.entity_id
_entity_poly.type
_entity_poly.pdbx_seq_one_letter_code
_entity_poly.pdbx_strand_id
1 'polypeptide(L)'
;MRLPAPLRIGTIAAAALLATSGTAAAAAAPMASPLRPVASLAADRLATADLVAAAKWGTDSPIDDPAREQVVLDTVTAQARQIGADPDEVRRIFRDQIEANKVVQRGLYARWTARPDQAPTTKPDLNAVRRTINRINTDLVRSLADTSTRRAAPACRPELTVAAIDVIHEKHPDLLHTAAFTRSLASVCRN
;
A
#
# COMPACT_ATOMS: atom_id res chain seq x y z
N MET A 1 51.94 8.67 83.04
CA MET A 1 50.51 8.48 82.73
C MET A 1 50.33 8.51 81.21
N ARG A 2 49.57 7.52 80.69
CA ARG A 2 49.09 7.34 79.30
C ARG A 2 50.07 6.82 78.22
N LEU A 3 50.02 5.52 77.97
CA LEU A 3 50.12 4.86 76.65
C LEU A 3 48.75 4.95 75.91
N PRO A 4 48.54 4.45 74.67
CA PRO A 4 49.36 4.36 73.44
C PRO A 4 48.56 4.78 72.16
N ALA A 5 49.17 4.78 70.96
CA ALA A 5 48.46 4.35 69.73
C ALA A 5 49.45 4.07 68.56
N PRO A 6 49.36 2.92 67.88
CA PRO A 6 50.15 2.59 66.69
C PRO A 6 49.51 3.11 65.40
N LEU A 7 50.35 3.55 64.45
CA LEU A 7 49.95 3.83 63.07
C LEU A 7 49.50 2.52 62.39
N ARG A 8 48.24 2.48 61.96
CA ARG A 8 47.69 1.41 61.13
C ARG A 8 48.05 1.68 59.66
N ILE A 9 48.78 0.74 59.06
CA ILE A 9 49.02 0.66 57.61
C ILE A 9 47.69 0.27 56.96
N GLY A 10 47.10 1.17 56.18
CA GLY A 10 45.91 0.89 55.38
C GLY A 10 46.30 0.21 54.07
N THR A 11 45.87 -1.03 53.88
CA THR A 11 45.92 -1.76 52.61
C THR A 11 44.85 -1.23 51.66
N ILE A 12 45.24 -0.66 50.51
CA ILE A 12 44.32 -0.28 49.44
C ILE A 12 44.02 -1.53 48.60
N ALA A 13 42.83 -2.10 48.78
CA ALA A 13 42.32 -3.15 47.91
C ALA A 13 41.71 -2.51 46.64
N ALA A 14 42.38 -2.67 45.51
CA ALA A 14 41.85 -2.26 44.21
C ALA A 14 40.84 -3.31 43.71
N ALA A 15 39.54 -2.99 43.79
CA ALA A 15 38.49 -3.77 43.17
C ALA A 15 38.38 -3.40 41.68
N ALA A 16 38.77 -4.33 40.81
CA ALA A 16 38.61 -4.20 39.37
C ALA A 16 37.13 -4.34 38.98
N LEU A 17 36.50 -3.25 38.53
CA LEU A 17 35.20 -3.30 37.87
C LEU A 17 35.36 -3.90 36.47
N LEU A 18 34.86 -5.11 36.25
CA LEU A 18 34.59 -5.63 34.91
C LEU A 18 33.33 -4.94 34.37
N ALA A 19 33.52 -3.88 33.57
CA ALA A 19 32.47 -3.31 32.75
C ALA A 19 32.18 -4.24 31.57
N THR A 20 31.11 -5.03 31.66
CA THR A 20 30.57 -5.77 30.52
C THR A 20 29.87 -4.78 29.59
N SER A 21 30.54 -4.45 28.48
CA SER A 21 29.97 -3.66 27.40
C SER A 21 28.86 -4.46 26.71
N GLY A 22 27.63 -4.33 27.19
CA GLY A 22 26.45 -4.81 26.48
C GLY A 22 26.24 -3.98 25.22
N THR A 23 26.65 -4.49 24.06
CA THR A 23 26.17 -3.97 22.78
C THR A 23 24.70 -4.32 22.66
N ALA A 24 23.82 -3.37 23.00
CA ALA A 24 22.43 -3.45 22.63
C ALA A 24 22.37 -3.44 21.10
N ALA A 25 22.17 -4.61 20.50
CA ALA A 25 21.76 -4.70 19.11
C ALA A 25 20.41 -3.98 19.02
N ALA A 26 20.41 -2.76 18.48
CA ALA A 26 19.17 -2.11 18.09
C ALA A 26 18.45 -3.07 17.15
N ALA A 27 17.35 -3.66 17.60
CA ALA A 27 16.47 -4.43 16.74
C ALA A 27 16.05 -3.48 15.62
N ALA A 28 16.63 -3.65 14.42
CA ALA A 28 16.19 -2.93 13.26
C ALA A 28 14.69 -3.21 13.13
N ALA A 29 13.86 -2.18 13.24
CA ALA A 29 12.45 -2.30 12.91
C ALA A 29 12.38 -2.98 11.53
N PRO A 30 11.49 -3.96 11.32
CA PRO A 30 11.39 -4.63 10.04
C PRO A 30 11.27 -3.56 8.96
N MET A 31 12.27 -3.49 8.07
CA MET A 31 12.23 -2.51 6.98
C MET A 31 11.03 -2.87 6.12
N ALA A 32 10.09 -1.92 6.01
CA ALA A 32 8.92 -2.10 5.16
C ALA A 32 9.37 -2.51 3.76
N SER A 33 8.63 -3.44 3.15
CA SER A 33 8.93 -3.90 1.78
C SER A 33 9.10 -2.70 0.83
N PRO A 34 10.13 -2.69 -0.05
CA PRO A 34 10.31 -1.63 -1.04
C PRO A 34 9.12 -1.47 -1.99
N LEU A 35 8.25 -2.49 -2.11
CA LEU A 35 7.03 -2.46 -2.90
C LEU A 35 5.79 -1.99 -2.12
N ARG A 36 5.93 -1.69 -0.82
CA ARG A 36 4.83 -1.17 0.00
C ARG A 36 4.20 0.11 -0.56
N PRO A 37 4.95 1.09 -1.11
CA PRO A 37 4.32 2.25 -1.74
C PRO A 37 3.37 1.90 -2.90
N VAL A 38 3.77 0.96 -3.77
CA VAL A 38 2.92 0.46 -4.87
C VAL A 38 1.66 -0.21 -4.33
N ALA A 39 1.82 -1.10 -3.35
CA ALA A 39 0.71 -1.82 -2.73
C ALA A 39 -0.27 -0.86 -2.02
N SER A 40 0.24 0.14 -1.29
CA SER A 40 -0.59 1.11 -0.59
C SER A 40 -1.40 1.98 -1.58
N LEU A 41 -0.76 2.48 -2.63
CA LEU A 41 -1.42 3.29 -3.67
C LEU A 41 -2.47 2.49 -4.46
N ALA A 42 -2.20 1.20 -4.72
CA ALA A 42 -3.18 0.30 -5.31
C ALA A 42 -4.41 0.11 -4.41
N ALA A 43 -4.20 -0.07 -3.09
CA ALA A 43 -5.30 -0.17 -2.13
C ALA A 43 -6.08 1.14 -2.01
N ASP A 44 -5.40 2.30 -1.97
CA ASP A 44 -6.06 3.61 -1.92
C ASP A 44 -6.89 3.87 -3.18
N ARG A 45 -6.36 3.49 -4.34
CA ARG A 45 -7.11 3.56 -5.60
C ARG A 45 -8.33 2.64 -5.57
N LEU A 46 -8.17 1.42 -5.05
CA LEU A 46 -9.28 0.46 -4.95
C LEU A 46 -10.38 0.96 -4.02
N ALA A 47 -10.03 1.58 -2.88
CA ALA A 47 -10.99 2.14 -1.92
C ALA A 47 -11.90 3.24 -2.52
N THR A 48 -11.53 3.83 -3.66
CA THR A 48 -12.44 4.74 -4.38
C THR A 48 -13.64 4.03 -5.03
N ALA A 49 -13.60 2.69 -5.15
CA ALA A 49 -14.67 1.90 -5.76
C ALA A 49 -16.01 2.08 -5.04
N ASP A 50 -16.01 2.21 -3.71
CA ASP A 50 -17.22 2.44 -2.91
C ASP A 50 -17.90 3.75 -3.29
N LEU A 51 -17.11 4.82 -3.42
CA LEU A 51 -17.60 6.14 -3.81
C LEU A 51 -18.08 6.14 -5.26
N VAL A 52 -17.37 5.44 -6.16
CA VAL A 52 -17.78 5.30 -7.57
C VAL A 52 -19.07 4.50 -7.66
N ALA A 53 -19.18 3.38 -6.94
CA ALA A 53 -20.38 2.55 -6.88
C ALA A 53 -21.57 3.37 -6.38
N ALA A 54 -21.40 4.09 -5.27
CA ALA A 54 -22.45 4.91 -4.67
C ALA A 54 -22.89 6.05 -5.58
N ALA A 55 -21.96 6.71 -6.27
CA ALA A 55 -22.28 7.79 -7.21
C ALA A 55 -23.08 7.29 -8.42
N LYS A 56 -22.79 6.08 -8.91
CA LYS A 56 -23.47 5.46 -10.05
C LYS A 56 -24.77 4.77 -9.69
N TRP A 57 -24.95 4.35 -8.43
CA TRP A 57 -26.12 3.57 -8.01
C TRP A 57 -27.43 4.29 -8.33
N GLY A 58 -28.38 3.60 -8.96
CA GLY A 58 -29.65 4.17 -9.41
C GLY A 58 -29.49 5.30 -10.44
N THR A 59 -28.49 5.20 -11.34
CA THR A 59 -28.33 6.04 -12.54
C THR A 59 -28.13 5.16 -13.76
N ASP A 60 -28.17 5.73 -14.96
CA ASP A 60 -27.84 5.02 -16.21
C ASP A 60 -26.33 4.88 -16.45
N SER A 61 -25.48 5.32 -15.50
CA SER A 61 -24.02 5.20 -15.66
C SER A 61 -23.57 3.75 -15.48
N PRO A 62 -22.97 3.11 -16.50
CA PRO A 62 -22.59 1.71 -16.40
C PRO A 62 -21.35 1.50 -15.52
N ILE A 63 -21.20 0.30 -14.95
CA ILE A 63 -19.95 -0.11 -14.28
C ILE A 63 -18.83 -0.27 -15.32
N ASP A 64 -19.10 -1.02 -16.38
CA ASP A 64 -18.22 -1.18 -17.54
C ASP A 64 -18.38 0.01 -18.48
N ASP A 65 -17.30 0.76 -18.66
CA ASP A 65 -17.27 1.93 -19.55
C ASP A 65 -15.97 1.89 -20.35
N PRO A 66 -15.91 1.10 -21.44
CA PRO A 66 -14.69 0.89 -22.21
C PRO A 66 -14.07 2.19 -22.74
N ALA A 67 -14.90 3.17 -23.09
CA ALA A 67 -14.42 4.47 -23.55
C ALA A 67 -13.70 5.22 -22.41
N ARG A 68 -14.30 5.26 -21.21
CA ARG A 68 -13.65 5.89 -20.05
C ARG A 68 -12.42 5.12 -19.58
N GLU A 69 -12.46 3.79 -19.59
CA GLU A 69 -11.33 2.92 -19.26
C GLU A 69 -10.15 3.19 -20.20
N GLN A 70 -10.40 3.33 -21.50
CA GLN A 70 -9.38 3.68 -22.48
C GLN A 70 -8.74 5.05 -22.18
N VAL A 71 -9.53 6.06 -21.83
CA VAL A 71 -9.01 7.39 -21.42
C VAL A 71 -8.07 7.26 -20.21
N VAL A 72 -8.42 6.43 -19.22
CA VAL A 72 -7.55 6.21 -18.05
C VAL A 72 -6.24 5.56 -18.49
N LEU A 73 -6.29 4.50 -19.30
CA LEU A 73 -5.11 3.81 -19.79
C LEU A 73 -4.21 4.72 -20.65
N ASP A 74 -4.79 5.53 -21.53
CA ASP A 74 -4.02 6.45 -22.37
C ASP A 74 -3.36 7.55 -21.54
N THR A 75 -4.05 8.05 -20.51
CA THR A 75 -3.49 9.05 -19.59
C THR A 75 -2.27 8.51 -18.85
N VAL A 76 -2.39 7.34 -18.21
CA VAL A 76 -1.28 6.79 -17.41
C VAL A 76 -0.11 6.32 -18.27
N THR A 77 -0.37 5.86 -19.50
CA THR A 77 0.71 5.52 -20.43
C THR A 77 1.44 6.75 -20.98
N ALA A 78 0.73 7.86 -21.20
CA ALA A 78 1.37 9.13 -21.51
C ALA A 78 2.25 9.63 -20.35
N GLN A 79 1.75 9.56 -19.11
CA GLN A 79 2.53 9.90 -17.91
C GLN A 79 3.77 9.01 -17.77
N ALA A 80 3.63 7.70 -17.99
CA ALA A 80 4.75 6.76 -17.94
C ALA A 80 5.88 7.17 -18.91
N ARG A 81 5.54 7.49 -20.16
CA ARG A 81 6.51 7.96 -21.17
C ARG A 81 7.22 9.24 -20.74
N GLN A 82 6.49 10.19 -20.14
CA GLN A 82 7.06 11.46 -19.70
C GLN A 82 8.13 11.30 -18.62
N ILE A 83 8.02 10.26 -17.77
CA ILE A 83 8.96 10.01 -16.67
C ILE A 83 9.91 8.84 -16.93
N GLY A 84 9.94 8.31 -18.17
CA GLY A 84 10.84 7.21 -18.55
C GLY A 84 10.44 5.81 -18.04
N ALA A 85 9.19 5.62 -17.60
CA ALA A 85 8.66 4.31 -17.25
C ALA A 85 8.15 3.55 -18.49
N ASP A 86 8.13 2.22 -18.43
CA ASP A 86 7.59 1.36 -19.51
C ASP A 86 6.05 1.55 -19.63
N PRO A 87 5.55 2.12 -20.74
CA PRO A 87 4.13 2.37 -20.90
C PRO A 87 3.30 1.09 -21.04
N ASP A 88 3.84 0.01 -21.62
CA ASP A 88 3.09 -1.23 -21.80
C ASP A 88 2.93 -1.95 -20.47
N GLU A 89 3.96 -1.89 -19.63
CA GLU A 89 3.88 -2.35 -18.26
C GLU A 89 2.85 -1.56 -17.44
N VAL A 90 2.94 -0.23 -17.44
CA VAL A 90 1.97 0.62 -16.73
C VAL A 90 0.54 0.35 -17.23
N ARG A 91 0.34 0.16 -18.53
CA ARG A 91 -0.97 -0.21 -19.10
C ARG A 91 -1.49 -1.52 -18.53
N ARG A 92 -0.67 -2.57 -18.45
CA ARG A 92 -1.08 -3.88 -17.90
C ARG A 92 -1.51 -3.75 -16.44
N ILE A 93 -0.72 -3.07 -15.61
CA ILE A 93 -1.03 -2.88 -14.19
C ILE A 93 -2.31 -2.05 -14.02
N PHE A 94 -2.49 -0.98 -14.78
CA PHE A 94 -3.70 -0.17 -14.68
C PHE A 94 -4.96 -0.87 -15.19
N ARG A 95 -4.84 -1.86 -16.09
CA ARG A 95 -5.96 -2.77 -16.41
C ARG A 95 -6.37 -3.57 -15.18
N ASP A 96 -5.41 -4.15 -14.44
CA ASP A 96 -5.72 -4.86 -13.20
C ASP A 96 -6.39 -3.95 -12.16
N GLN A 97 -5.93 -2.70 -12.04
CA GLN A 97 -6.51 -1.70 -11.15
C GLN A 97 -7.96 -1.33 -11.52
N ILE A 98 -8.26 -1.18 -12.82
CA ILE A 98 -9.62 -0.93 -13.31
C ILE A 98 -10.51 -2.14 -13.01
N GLU A 99 -10.04 -3.33 -13.35
CA GLU A 99 -10.81 -4.55 -13.17
C GLU A 99 -11.07 -4.87 -11.68
N ALA A 100 -10.09 -4.65 -10.81
CA ALA A 100 -10.27 -4.76 -9.36
C ALA A 100 -11.36 -3.79 -8.84
N ASN A 101 -11.34 -2.55 -9.30
CA ASN A 101 -12.36 -1.57 -8.93
C ASN A 101 -13.77 -2.01 -9.37
N LYS A 102 -13.89 -2.59 -10.57
CA LYS A 102 -15.16 -3.16 -11.06
C LYS A 102 -15.64 -4.37 -10.24
N VAL A 103 -14.73 -5.19 -9.70
CA VAL A 103 -15.10 -6.29 -8.78
C VAL A 103 -15.82 -5.73 -7.55
N VAL A 104 -15.28 -4.69 -6.91
CA VAL A 104 -15.92 -4.06 -5.75
C VAL A 104 -17.26 -3.43 -6.14
N GLN A 105 -17.32 -2.65 -7.23
CA GLN A 105 -18.57 -2.03 -7.69
C GLN A 105 -19.68 -3.08 -7.89
N ARG A 106 -19.38 -4.20 -8.58
CA ARG A 106 -20.36 -5.28 -8.80
C ARG A 106 -20.78 -5.97 -7.50
N GLY A 107 -19.83 -6.21 -6.60
CA GLY A 107 -20.12 -6.79 -5.28
C GLY A 107 -21.04 -5.90 -4.43
N LEU A 108 -20.82 -4.58 -4.45
CA LEU A 108 -21.68 -3.61 -3.78
C LEU A 108 -23.07 -3.54 -4.42
N TYR A 109 -23.16 -3.54 -5.76
CA TYR A 109 -24.44 -3.54 -6.47
C TYR A 109 -25.26 -4.79 -6.15
N ALA A 110 -24.64 -5.96 -6.13
CA ALA A 110 -25.30 -7.20 -5.72
C ALA A 110 -25.80 -7.11 -4.28
N ARG A 111 -24.99 -6.57 -3.36
CA ARG A 111 -25.37 -6.36 -1.96
C ARG A 111 -26.58 -5.43 -1.82
N TRP A 112 -26.56 -4.27 -2.48
CA TRP A 112 -27.63 -3.27 -2.40
C TRP A 112 -28.91 -3.73 -3.10
N THR A 113 -28.79 -4.56 -4.14
CA THR A 113 -29.94 -5.21 -4.78
C THR A 113 -30.62 -6.19 -3.81
N ALA A 114 -29.82 -7.01 -3.11
CA ALA A 114 -30.34 -8.00 -2.15
C ALA A 114 -30.83 -7.36 -0.84
N ARG A 115 -30.24 -6.23 -0.43
CA ARG A 115 -30.54 -5.48 0.79
C ARG A 115 -30.63 -3.99 0.49
N PRO A 116 -31.79 -3.51 0.00
CA PRO A 116 -31.98 -2.11 -0.36
C PRO A 116 -31.80 -1.13 0.80
N ASP A 117 -32.00 -1.58 2.04
CA ASP A 117 -31.75 -0.83 3.27
C ASP A 117 -30.26 -0.46 3.45
N GLN A 118 -29.34 -1.17 2.79
CA GLN A 118 -27.90 -0.89 2.81
C GLN A 118 -27.44 -0.01 1.66
N ALA A 119 -28.33 0.33 0.72
CA ALA A 119 -27.99 1.16 -0.41
C ALA A 119 -27.69 2.60 0.02
N PRO A 120 -26.75 3.30 -0.65
CA PRO A 120 -26.46 4.68 -0.35
C PRO A 120 -27.67 5.56 -0.65
N THR A 121 -28.07 6.40 0.31
CA THR A 121 -29.16 7.38 0.17
C THR A 121 -28.67 8.71 -0.40
N THR A 122 -27.37 8.93 -0.41
CA THR A 122 -26.71 10.12 -1.00
C THR A 122 -25.70 9.69 -2.05
N LYS A 123 -25.49 10.56 -3.05
CA LYS A 123 -24.56 10.29 -4.15
C LYS A 123 -23.34 11.21 -4.04
N PRO A 124 -22.12 10.66 -3.90
CA PRO A 124 -20.90 11.46 -3.94
C PRO A 124 -20.75 12.22 -5.28
N ASP A 125 -20.12 13.40 -5.25
CA ASP A 125 -19.74 14.11 -6.49
C ASP A 125 -18.65 13.32 -7.23
N LEU A 126 -19.03 12.73 -8.36
CA LEU A 126 -18.12 11.92 -9.17
C LEU A 126 -16.94 12.73 -9.71
N ASN A 127 -17.05 14.05 -9.88
CA ASN A 127 -15.93 14.89 -10.29
C ASN A 127 -14.90 15.03 -9.17
N ALA A 128 -15.33 15.16 -7.91
CA ALA A 128 -14.43 15.12 -6.76
C ALA A 128 -13.71 13.77 -6.63
N VAL A 129 -14.44 12.66 -6.79
CA VAL A 129 -13.85 11.32 -6.77
C VAL A 129 -12.82 11.16 -7.90
N ARG A 130 -13.13 11.64 -9.11
CA ARG A 130 -12.19 11.63 -10.26
C ARG A 130 -10.90 12.42 -9.99
N ARG A 131 -10.98 13.57 -9.31
CA ARG A 131 -9.77 14.32 -8.92
C ARG A 131 -8.88 13.51 -7.98
N THR A 132 -9.47 12.81 -7.02
CA THR A 132 -8.72 11.92 -6.12
C THR A 132 -8.09 10.75 -6.87
N ILE A 133 -8.85 10.07 -7.74
CA ILE A 133 -8.34 8.99 -8.58
C ILE A 133 -7.15 9.47 -9.43
N ASN A 134 -7.26 10.63 -10.08
CA ASN A 134 -6.19 11.16 -10.94
C ASN A 134 -4.88 11.47 -10.17
N ARG A 135 -5.00 11.94 -8.93
CA ARG A 135 -3.84 12.15 -8.05
C ARG A 135 -3.16 10.81 -7.74
N ILE A 136 -3.94 9.83 -7.26
CA ILE A 136 -3.44 8.50 -6.93
C ILE A 136 -2.84 7.82 -8.18
N ASN A 137 -3.44 7.98 -9.35
CA ASN A 137 -2.89 7.45 -10.60
C ASN A 137 -1.49 8.01 -10.88
N THR A 138 -1.32 9.32 -10.75
CA THR A 138 -0.01 9.98 -10.95
C THR A 138 1.03 9.44 -9.96
N ASP A 139 0.66 9.30 -8.69
CA ASP A 139 1.57 8.80 -7.65
C ASP A 139 1.90 7.33 -7.85
N LEU A 140 0.93 6.51 -8.29
CA LEU A 140 1.13 5.11 -8.61
C LEU A 140 2.06 4.95 -9.83
N VAL A 141 1.88 5.74 -10.89
CA VAL A 141 2.80 5.73 -12.05
C VAL A 141 4.23 6.06 -11.62
N ARG A 142 4.42 7.07 -10.76
CA ARG A 142 5.74 7.41 -10.21
C ARG A 142 6.32 6.25 -9.39
N SER A 143 5.53 5.68 -8.48
CA SER A 143 5.96 4.54 -7.66
C SER A 143 6.35 3.31 -8.50
N LEU A 144 5.63 3.06 -9.60
CA LEU A 144 5.97 1.99 -10.54
C LEU A 144 7.29 2.26 -11.28
N ALA A 145 7.59 3.51 -11.60
CA ALA A 145 8.87 3.92 -12.19
C ALA A 145 10.02 3.72 -11.19
N ASP A 146 9.86 4.24 -9.97
CA ASP A 146 10.88 4.19 -8.91
C ASP A 146 11.22 2.74 -8.50
N THR A 147 10.25 1.83 -8.62
CA THR A 147 10.40 0.42 -8.25
C THR A 147 10.71 -0.52 -9.43
N SER A 148 10.94 0.02 -10.64
CA SER A 148 11.15 -0.77 -11.87
C SER A 148 12.17 -1.91 -11.72
N THR A 149 13.36 -1.62 -11.16
CA THR A 149 14.42 -2.63 -10.95
C THR A 149 14.01 -3.70 -9.93
N ARG A 150 13.30 -3.30 -8.85
CA ARG A 150 12.80 -4.23 -7.82
C ARG A 150 11.71 -5.14 -8.39
N ARG A 151 10.82 -4.59 -9.22
CA ARG A 151 9.72 -5.32 -9.87
C ARG A 151 10.19 -6.31 -10.94
N ALA A 152 11.42 -6.14 -11.45
CA ALA A 152 12.09 -7.07 -12.35
C ALA A 152 12.91 -8.16 -11.62
N ALA A 153 13.17 -7.98 -10.31
CA ALA A 153 14.02 -8.89 -9.56
C ALA A 153 13.28 -10.19 -9.17
N PRO A 154 13.99 -11.32 -8.98
CA PRO A 154 13.40 -12.57 -8.49
C PRO A 154 12.67 -12.41 -7.15
N ALA A 155 13.11 -11.45 -6.32
CA ALA A 155 12.51 -11.15 -5.03
C ALA A 155 11.19 -10.37 -5.11
N CYS A 156 10.73 -9.95 -6.31
CA CYS A 156 9.52 -9.12 -6.44
C CYS A 156 8.30 -9.76 -5.79
N ARG A 157 8.01 -11.03 -6.10
CA ARG A 157 6.80 -11.70 -5.60
C ARG A 157 6.78 -11.81 -4.07
N PRO A 158 7.82 -12.35 -3.39
CA PRO A 158 7.81 -12.37 -1.93
C PRO A 158 7.75 -10.97 -1.31
N GLU A 159 8.45 -9.98 -1.88
CA GLU A 159 8.39 -8.59 -1.38
C GLU A 159 7.01 -7.96 -1.57
N LEU A 160 6.34 -8.23 -2.68
CA LEU A 160 4.99 -7.75 -2.97
C LEU A 160 3.98 -8.42 -2.04
N THR A 161 4.15 -9.71 -1.74
CA THR A 161 3.31 -10.41 -0.77
C THR A 161 3.45 -9.81 0.63
N VAL A 162 4.67 -9.54 1.10
CA VAL A 162 4.90 -8.86 2.39
C VAL A 162 4.25 -7.47 2.38
N ALA A 163 4.47 -6.68 1.32
CA ALA A 163 3.84 -5.38 1.16
C ALA A 163 2.29 -5.45 1.19
N ALA A 164 1.70 -6.44 0.53
CA ALA A 164 0.25 -6.62 0.51
C ALA A 164 -0.30 -7.02 1.89
N ILE A 165 0.38 -7.91 2.60
CA ILE A 165 0.02 -8.31 3.97
C ILE A 165 0.08 -7.11 4.90
N ASP A 166 1.15 -6.31 4.85
CA ASP A 166 1.28 -5.09 5.65
C ASP A 166 0.11 -4.12 5.40
N VAL A 167 -0.24 -3.90 4.13
CA VAL A 167 -1.35 -3.00 3.75
C VAL A 167 -2.72 -3.57 4.18
N ILE A 168 -2.92 -4.88 4.09
CA ILE A 168 -4.14 -5.54 4.58
C ILE A 168 -4.25 -5.40 6.10
N HIS A 169 -3.15 -5.57 6.84
CA HIS A 169 -3.12 -5.38 8.29
C HIS A 169 -3.39 -3.93 8.68
N GLU A 170 -2.91 -2.96 7.92
CA GLU A 170 -3.12 -1.54 8.21
C GLU A 170 -4.53 -1.06 7.87
N LYS A 171 -5.07 -1.47 6.71
CA LYS A 171 -6.34 -0.95 6.20
C LYS A 171 -7.56 -1.77 6.60
N HIS A 172 -7.36 -2.98 7.11
CA HIS A 172 -8.42 -3.92 7.51
C HIS A 172 -9.56 -4.07 6.48
N PRO A 173 -9.26 -4.32 5.18
CA PRO A 173 -10.30 -4.48 4.17
C PRO A 173 -11.18 -5.70 4.46
N ASP A 174 -12.46 -5.63 4.06
CA ASP A 174 -13.32 -6.81 4.07
C ASP A 174 -12.90 -7.84 3.00
N LEU A 175 -13.57 -8.99 2.95
CA LEU A 175 -13.21 -10.07 2.00
C LEU A 175 -13.36 -9.65 0.53
N LEU A 176 -14.35 -8.80 0.20
CA LEU A 176 -14.57 -8.31 -1.16
C LEU A 176 -13.39 -7.41 -1.57
N HIS A 177 -13.01 -6.48 -0.70
CA HIS A 177 -11.90 -5.58 -0.94
C HIS A 177 -10.55 -6.30 -0.93
N THR A 178 -10.38 -7.30 -0.07
CA THR A 178 -9.16 -8.13 -0.04
C THR A 178 -8.98 -8.89 -1.36
N ALA A 179 -10.04 -9.53 -1.86
CA ALA A 179 -9.99 -10.25 -3.13
C ALA A 179 -9.70 -9.32 -4.32
N ALA A 180 -10.36 -8.16 -4.35
CA ALA A 180 -10.12 -7.15 -5.37
C ALA A 180 -8.72 -6.53 -5.26
N PHE A 181 -8.19 -6.34 -4.04
CA PHE A 181 -6.85 -5.84 -3.83
C PHE A 181 -5.79 -6.79 -4.37
N THR A 182 -5.92 -8.10 -4.09
CA THR A 182 -5.05 -9.13 -4.68
C THR A 182 -5.10 -9.10 -6.21
N ARG A 183 -6.29 -8.96 -6.81
CA ARG A 183 -6.44 -8.79 -8.26
C ARG A 183 -5.69 -7.57 -8.78
N SER A 184 -5.74 -6.45 -8.05
CA SER A 184 -5.10 -5.19 -8.45
C SER A 184 -3.57 -5.30 -8.57
N LEU A 185 -2.97 -6.27 -7.87
CA LEU A 185 -1.51 -6.47 -7.83
C LEU A 185 -1.00 -7.52 -8.83
N ALA A 186 -1.88 -8.15 -9.62
CA ALA A 186 -1.57 -9.34 -10.41
C ALA A 186 -0.39 -9.17 -11.38
N SER A 187 -0.30 -8.02 -12.06
CA SER A 187 0.78 -7.72 -13.02
C SER A 187 1.90 -6.86 -12.44
N VAL A 188 1.97 -6.66 -11.11
CA VAL A 188 3.01 -5.80 -10.51
C VAL A 188 4.40 -6.44 -10.62
N CYS A 189 4.55 -7.75 -10.59
CA CYS A 189 5.85 -8.39 -10.84
C CYS A 189 6.01 -8.79 -12.31
N ARG A 190 7.22 -8.62 -12.87
CA ARG A 190 7.49 -8.91 -14.29
C ARG A 190 7.66 -10.41 -14.61
N ASN A 191 7.86 -11.24 -13.58
CA ASN A 191 8.14 -12.67 -13.66
C ASN A 191 7.19 -13.46 -12.78
#